data_AF-A0A835XLZ9-F1
#
_entry.id   AF-A0A835XLZ9-F1
#
_cell.length_a   1.000
_cell.length_b   1.000
_cell.length_c   1.000
_cell.angle_alpha   90.00
_cell.angle_beta   90.00
_cell.angle_gamma   90.00
#
_symmetry.space_group_name_H-M   'P 1'
#
loop_
_entity.id
_entity.type
_entity.pdbx_description
1 polymer ?
#
loop_
_entity_poly.entity_id
_entity_poly.type
_entity_poly.pdbx_seq_one_letter_code
_entity_poly.pdbx_strand_id
1 'polypeptide(L)'
;MLGAPGIRHGHHPHGPSKAPRRYRALSCLIVSLTAVVVVVQLVHAYQLAQAQHRPWWRRKLNLVVPHSEYKARLQELVDHAEPHYVAFTSGVDENGISWCPDCQKVMPIIREVVLSSGGSLLEVLAGDRDAWHDRQHPIRIDANCPVQWIPTLYFWKPDGSGCGSSVANPLSSDELTEDLRLIVAKFVKETAAGKRRKLYKLTHHIEWKQHLPELLEHAEPHFILFTSGTDADGTPWCRDCYAASPVVREVVNAVGGSLLEVSSGERHEWKRDLPHPLKADKTCMVTYLPTLYYYTPEHGCDAILDRTLNSDETKESLRVLIAQFVKEVAPGKRYVDRVTAEVIATKGKTCGGC
;
A
#
# COMPACT_ATOMS: atom_id res chain seq x y z
N MET A 1 -58.71 64.32 -6.14
CA MET A 1 -58.10 65.68 -6.11
C MET A 1 -56.74 65.56 -6.78
N LEU A 2 -56.65 65.94 -8.06
CA LEU A 2 -55.90 67.12 -8.58
C LEU A 2 -54.39 66.99 -8.33
N GLY A 3 -53.45 67.02 -9.28
CA GLY A 3 -53.40 67.29 -10.73
C GLY A 3 -52.00 66.84 -11.22
N ALA A 4 -51.83 66.44 -12.48
CA ALA A 4 -51.40 67.27 -13.62
C ALA A 4 -49.95 66.90 -14.07
N PRO A 5 -49.70 66.62 -15.37
CA PRO A 5 -48.39 66.26 -15.95
C PRO A 5 -47.79 67.36 -16.85
N GLY A 6 -46.56 67.13 -17.34
CA GLY A 6 -45.90 67.87 -18.44
C GLY A 6 -44.60 68.57 -18.00
N ILE A 7 -43.50 68.68 -18.75
CA ILE A 7 -43.30 68.82 -20.20
C ILE A 7 -41.86 68.35 -20.59
N ARG A 8 -41.73 67.94 -21.85
CA ARG A 8 -40.56 67.45 -22.61
C ARG A 8 -39.45 68.50 -22.81
N HIS A 9 -38.21 68.04 -23.04
CA HIS A 9 -37.36 68.54 -24.14
C HIS A 9 -36.44 67.43 -24.65
N GLY A 10 -36.37 67.26 -25.96
CA GLY A 10 -35.49 66.32 -26.65
C GLY A 10 -34.26 67.01 -27.26
N HIS A 11 -33.25 66.21 -27.58
CA HIS A 11 -32.20 66.58 -28.53
C HIS A 11 -31.65 65.36 -29.29
N HIS A 12 -31.11 65.69 -30.46
CA HIS A 12 -30.98 64.92 -31.70
C HIS A 12 -29.77 63.93 -31.75
N PRO A 13 -29.68 63.09 -32.81
CA PRO A 13 -28.89 61.86 -32.85
C PRO A 13 -27.52 61.99 -33.53
N HIS A 14 -26.64 61.02 -33.27
CA HIS A 14 -25.49 60.71 -34.14
C HIS A 14 -25.45 59.21 -34.45
N GLY A 15 -25.42 58.88 -35.74
CA GLY A 15 -25.37 57.51 -36.27
C GLY A 15 -23.99 56.86 -36.16
N PRO A 16 -23.91 55.51 -36.19
CA PRO A 16 -22.66 54.79 -36.00
C PRO A 16 -21.88 54.59 -37.31
N SER A 17 -20.58 54.88 -37.26
CA SER A 17 -19.57 54.55 -38.26
C SER A 17 -19.20 53.06 -38.20
N LYS A 18 -19.16 52.40 -39.36
CA LYS A 18 -18.73 50.99 -39.54
C LYS A 18 -17.23 50.94 -39.80
N ALA A 19 -16.49 50.18 -38.99
CA ALA A 19 -15.09 49.80 -39.22
C ALA A 19 -14.94 48.27 -39.40
N PRO A 20 -13.89 47.78 -40.09
CA PRO A 20 -13.92 46.50 -40.82
C PRO A 20 -13.58 45.24 -39.99
N ARG A 21 -14.41 44.21 -40.15
CA ARG A 21 -14.24 42.84 -39.63
C ARG A 21 -13.16 42.05 -40.38
N ARG A 22 -11.85 42.26 -40.13
CA ARG A 22 -10.81 41.29 -40.58
C ARG A 22 -9.67 40.98 -39.60
N TYR A 23 -9.50 41.73 -38.51
CA TYR A 23 -8.38 41.53 -37.58
C TYR A 23 -8.66 40.66 -36.34
N ARG A 24 -9.92 40.27 -36.08
CA ARG A 24 -10.24 39.51 -34.85
C ARG A 24 -9.92 38.01 -34.90
N ALA A 25 -9.75 37.41 -36.08
CA ALA A 25 -9.55 35.97 -36.19
C ALA A 25 -8.09 35.52 -35.94
N LEU A 26 -7.09 36.28 -36.42
CA LEU A 26 -5.68 35.92 -36.22
C LEU A 26 -5.20 36.12 -34.77
N SER A 27 -5.72 37.13 -34.07
CA SER A 27 -5.33 37.37 -32.67
C SER A 27 -5.85 36.28 -31.72
N CYS A 28 -7.00 35.66 -31.99
CA CYS A 28 -7.49 34.54 -31.17
C CYS A 28 -6.65 33.26 -31.35
N LEU A 29 -6.21 32.96 -32.57
CA LEU A 29 -5.42 31.75 -32.86
C LEU A 29 -4.03 31.79 -32.23
N ILE A 30 -3.37 32.95 -32.24
CA ILE A 30 -2.04 33.12 -31.63
C ILE A 30 -2.13 33.01 -30.11
N VAL A 31 -3.14 33.62 -29.47
CA VAL A 31 -3.35 33.53 -28.02
C VAL A 31 -3.66 32.10 -27.58
N SER A 32 -4.46 31.35 -28.35
CA SER A 32 -4.77 29.95 -28.06
C SER A 32 -3.54 29.03 -28.20
N LEU A 33 -2.69 29.23 -29.22
CA LEU A 33 -1.47 28.42 -29.39
C LEU A 33 -0.45 28.68 -28.27
N THR A 34 -0.26 29.94 -27.86
CA THR A 34 0.62 30.26 -26.73
C THR A 34 0.11 29.70 -25.40
N ALA A 35 -1.21 29.70 -25.19
CA ALA A 35 -1.81 29.13 -23.98
C ALA A 35 -1.61 27.61 -23.90
N VAL A 36 -1.76 26.89 -25.02
CA VAL A 36 -1.54 25.43 -25.05
C VAL A 36 -0.08 25.08 -24.79
N VAL A 37 0.87 25.82 -25.38
CA VAL A 37 2.31 25.57 -25.14
C VAL A 37 2.69 25.81 -23.68
N VAL A 38 2.16 26.87 -23.06
CA VAL A 38 2.39 27.15 -21.63
C VAL A 38 1.80 26.06 -20.74
N VAL A 39 0.58 25.59 -21.03
CA VAL A 39 -0.04 24.49 -20.26
C VAL A 39 0.76 23.20 -20.41
N VAL A 40 1.21 22.85 -21.62
CA VAL A 40 2.04 21.65 -21.83
C VAL A 40 3.37 21.75 -21.08
N GLN A 41 4.03 22.91 -21.11
CA GLN A 41 5.27 23.13 -20.36
C GLN A 41 5.06 23.07 -18.84
N LEU A 42 3.95 23.61 -18.33
CA LEU A 42 3.62 23.54 -16.91
C LEU A 42 3.26 22.12 -16.47
N VAL A 43 2.53 21.35 -17.28
CA VAL A 43 2.23 19.94 -17.01
C VAL A 43 3.51 19.10 -17.04
N HIS A 44 4.42 19.34 -18.00
CA HIS A 44 5.68 18.63 -18.08
C HIS A 44 6.62 18.98 -16.92
N ALA A 45 6.69 20.25 -16.52
CA ALA A 45 7.43 20.69 -15.33
C ALA A 45 6.82 20.12 -14.04
N TYR A 46 5.49 20.04 -13.94
CA TYR A 46 4.78 19.44 -12.82
C TYR A 46 5.03 17.92 -12.73
N GLN A 47 5.00 17.21 -13.86
CA GLN A 47 5.33 15.79 -13.93
C GLN A 47 6.80 15.51 -13.59
N LEU A 48 7.73 16.35 -14.06
CA LEU A 48 9.16 16.25 -13.69
C LEU A 48 9.40 16.57 -12.21
N ALA A 49 8.69 17.55 -11.64
CA ALA A 49 8.74 17.85 -10.21
C ALA A 49 8.18 16.69 -9.36
N GLN A 50 7.07 16.07 -9.78
CA GLN A 50 6.53 14.89 -9.11
C GLN A 50 7.46 13.67 -9.21
N ALA A 51 8.18 13.50 -10.32
CA ALA A 51 9.14 12.40 -10.49
C ALA A 51 10.38 12.52 -9.58
N GLN A 52 10.79 13.73 -9.21
CA GLN A 52 11.91 13.97 -8.28
C GLN A 52 11.50 13.90 -6.81
N HIS A 53 10.23 14.13 -6.48
CA HIS A 53 9.67 14.00 -5.13
C HIS A 53 9.10 12.61 -4.87
N ARG A 54 9.90 11.55 -5.05
CA ARG A 54 9.63 10.33 -4.25
C ARG A 54 9.81 10.76 -2.79
N PRO A 55 8.75 10.70 -1.97
CA PRO A 55 8.88 11.15 -0.61
C PRO A 55 9.99 10.41 0.11
N TRP A 56 10.74 11.09 0.96
CA TRP A 56 11.91 10.51 1.64
C TRP A 56 11.55 9.21 2.39
N TRP A 57 10.33 9.12 2.94
CA TRP A 57 9.76 7.93 3.60
C TRP A 57 9.55 6.70 2.70
N ARG A 58 9.67 6.83 1.37
CA ARG A 58 9.63 5.69 0.41
C ARG A 58 11.02 5.20 0.00
N ARG A 59 12.12 5.78 0.52
CA ARG A 59 13.48 5.30 0.24
C ARG A 59 13.83 4.15 1.18
N LYS A 60 14.39 3.08 0.63
CA LYS A 60 14.94 1.98 1.43
C LYS A 60 16.22 2.46 2.10
N LEU A 61 16.39 2.19 3.39
CA LEU A 61 17.67 2.40 4.07
C LEU A 61 18.52 1.13 3.94
N ASN A 62 19.80 1.31 3.67
CA ASN A 62 20.83 0.32 3.96
C ASN A 62 21.97 1.06 4.64
N LEU A 63 22.06 0.95 5.97
CA LEU A 63 23.00 1.71 6.77
C LEU A 63 23.83 0.76 7.64
N VAL A 64 25.14 0.96 7.68
CA VAL A 64 26.07 0.20 8.54
C VAL A 64 26.64 1.13 9.59
N VAL A 65 26.60 0.72 10.87
CA VAL A 65 27.01 1.56 12.01
C VAL A 65 27.76 0.73 13.05
N PRO A 66 28.69 1.35 13.82
CA PRO A 66 29.24 0.70 15.00
C PRO A 66 28.19 0.55 16.11
N HIS A 67 28.38 -0.43 17.01
CA HIS A 67 27.48 -0.65 18.14
C HIS A 67 27.31 0.54 19.08
N SER A 68 28.28 1.47 19.12
CA SER A 68 28.19 2.69 19.92
C SER A 68 27.11 3.66 19.39
N GLU A 69 26.78 3.59 18.11
CA GLU A 69 25.92 4.55 17.44
C GLU A 69 24.52 4.02 17.13
N TYR A 70 24.31 2.69 17.10
CA TYR A 70 23.08 2.15 16.51
C TYR A 70 21.79 2.69 17.14
N LYS A 71 21.76 2.89 18.46
CA LYS A 71 20.59 3.44 19.15
C LYS A 71 20.21 4.83 18.64
N ALA A 72 21.19 5.68 18.35
CA ALA A 72 20.96 7.03 17.81
C ALA A 72 20.48 7.00 16.34
N ARG A 73 20.69 5.88 15.64
CA ARG A 73 20.39 5.71 14.21
C ARG A 73 19.08 4.93 13.97
N LEU A 74 18.46 4.41 15.03
CA LEU A 74 17.17 3.70 14.95
C LEU A 74 16.04 4.59 14.41
N GLN A 75 16.03 5.88 14.73
CA GLN A 75 15.02 6.79 14.19
C GLN A 75 15.13 6.91 12.67
N GLU A 76 16.35 6.98 12.13
CA GLU A 76 16.56 6.98 10.68
C GLU A 76 16.08 5.68 10.04
N LEU A 77 16.21 4.53 10.72
CA LEU A 77 15.60 3.30 10.23
C LEU A 77 14.06 3.41 10.14
N VAL A 78 13.42 3.91 11.20
CA VAL A 78 11.95 4.03 11.30
C VAL A 78 11.38 5.03 10.28
N ASP A 79 12.13 6.07 9.98
CA ASP A 79 11.82 7.13 9.02
C ASP A 79 11.82 6.64 7.55
N HIS A 80 12.31 5.42 7.31
CA HIS A 80 12.46 4.83 5.98
C HIS A 80 11.43 3.72 5.69
N ALA A 81 11.47 3.19 4.47
CA ALA A 81 10.50 2.22 3.99
C ALA A 81 10.40 0.98 4.91
N GLU A 82 9.19 0.69 5.39
CA GLU A 82 8.87 -0.55 6.07
C GLU A 82 8.90 -1.75 5.11
N PRO A 83 9.17 -2.98 5.61
CA PRO A 83 9.47 -3.33 7.00
C PRO A 83 10.91 -3.00 7.41
N HIS A 84 11.10 -2.72 8.71
CA HIS A 84 12.41 -2.36 9.28
C HIS A 84 13.12 -3.58 9.87
N TYR A 85 14.42 -3.68 9.62
CA TYR A 85 15.26 -4.75 10.12
C TYR A 85 16.55 -4.23 10.73
N VAL A 86 17.01 -4.90 11.78
CA VAL A 86 18.32 -4.65 12.40
C VAL A 86 19.12 -5.96 12.36
N ALA A 87 20.29 -5.95 11.72
CA ALA A 87 21.19 -7.09 11.67
C ALA A 87 22.43 -6.81 12.51
N PHE A 88 22.70 -7.66 13.50
CA PHE A 88 23.92 -7.60 14.30
C PHE A 88 24.95 -8.54 13.68
N THR A 89 26.14 -8.00 13.41
CA THR A 89 27.22 -8.71 12.72
C THR A 89 28.57 -8.35 13.34
N SER A 90 29.62 -9.08 12.97
CA SER A 90 30.98 -8.78 13.42
C SER A 90 31.48 -7.47 12.81
N GLY A 91 32.42 -6.79 13.48
CA GLY A 91 33.26 -5.79 12.82
C GLY A 91 34.11 -6.39 11.70
N VAL A 92 34.79 -5.50 10.98
CA VAL A 92 35.70 -5.83 9.89
C VAL A 92 37.13 -5.41 10.24
N ASP A 93 38.10 -6.12 9.68
CA ASP A 93 39.51 -5.75 9.75
C ASP A 93 39.86 -4.59 8.80
N GLU A 94 41.15 -4.25 8.71
CA GLU A 94 41.68 -3.20 7.82
C GLU A 94 41.40 -3.48 6.33
N ASN A 95 41.18 -4.74 5.95
CA ASN A 95 40.85 -5.15 4.59
C ASN A 95 39.34 -5.19 4.33
N GLY A 96 38.52 -4.82 5.32
CA GLY A 96 37.06 -4.91 5.23
C GLY A 96 36.52 -6.33 5.39
N ILE A 97 37.33 -7.27 5.89
CA ILE A 97 36.94 -8.67 6.06
C ILE A 97 36.45 -8.89 7.49
N SER A 98 35.27 -9.50 7.61
CA SER A 98 34.71 -9.88 8.90
C SER A 98 35.52 -11.01 9.54
N TRP A 99 35.81 -10.93 10.85
CA TRP A 99 36.49 -12.02 11.57
C TRP A 99 35.57 -13.23 11.85
N CYS A 100 34.27 -13.13 11.56
CA CYS A 100 33.28 -14.17 11.82
C CYS A 100 32.87 -14.85 10.50
N PRO A 101 33.21 -16.14 10.29
CA PRO A 101 32.86 -16.87 9.06
C PRO A 101 31.36 -16.88 8.74
N ASP A 102 30.52 -17.03 9.77
CA ASP A 102 29.06 -17.01 9.63
C ASP A 102 28.58 -15.64 9.12
N CYS A 103 29.12 -14.55 9.67
CA CYS A 103 28.81 -13.20 9.23
C CYS A 103 29.25 -12.96 7.77
N GLN A 104 30.44 -13.41 7.37
CA GLN A 104 30.91 -13.30 5.99
C GLN A 104 29.94 -13.97 5.01
N LYS A 105 29.44 -15.17 5.35
CA LYS A 105 28.54 -15.92 4.48
C LYS A 105 27.13 -15.34 4.44
N VAL A 106 26.58 -14.95 5.58
CA VAL A 106 25.15 -14.64 5.74
C VAL A 106 24.82 -13.18 5.41
N MET A 107 25.69 -12.22 5.71
CA MET A 107 25.37 -10.79 5.54
C MET A 107 25.04 -10.40 4.09
N PRO A 108 25.74 -10.91 3.05
CA PRO A 108 25.35 -10.67 1.66
C PRO A 108 23.92 -11.15 1.37
N ILE A 109 23.52 -12.30 1.92
CA ILE A 109 22.18 -12.89 1.77
C ILE A 109 21.13 -12.01 2.45
N ILE A 110 21.39 -11.56 3.68
CA ILE A 110 20.49 -10.66 4.42
C ILE A 110 20.25 -9.37 3.63
N ARG A 111 21.33 -8.69 3.19
CA ARG A 111 21.22 -7.46 2.40
C ARG A 111 20.38 -7.67 1.15
N GLU A 112 20.69 -8.71 0.38
CA GLU A 112 19.99 -8.99 -0.86
C GLU A 112 18.49 -9.23 -0.60
N VAL A 113 18.15 -10.10 0.34
CA VAL A 113 16.77 -10.52 0.60
C VAL A 113 15.94 -9.37 1.20
N VAL A 114 16.46 -8.66 2.21
CA VAL A 114 15.75 -7.55 2.85
C VAL A 114 15.53 -6.41 1.87
N LEU A 115 16.56 -5.98 1.15
CA LEU A 115 16.43 -4.85 0.23
C LEU A 115 15.57 -5.23 -0.98
N SER A 116 15.65 -6.47 -1.47
CA SER A 116 14.80 -6.95 -2.57
C SER A 116 13.33 -7.08 -2.17
N SER A 117 13.03 -7.34 -0.89
CA SER A 117 11.66 -7.41 -0.38
C SER A 117 11.01 -6.02 -0.23
N GLY A 118 11.82 -4.96 -0.23
CA GLY A 118 11.36 -3.59 -0.04
C GLY A 118 11.62 -3.02 1.35
N GLY A 119 12.16 -3.83 2.27
CA GLY A 119 12.49 -3.40 3.61
C GLY A 119 13.72 -2.51 3.71
N SER A 120 13.86 -1.91 4.88
CA SER A 120 15.02 -1.11 5.28
C SER A 120 15.86 -1.88 6.29
N LEU A 121 17.19 -1.75 6.17
CA LEU A 121 18.16 -2.52 6.95
C LEU A 121 19.15 -1.59 7.65
N LEU A 122 19.30 -1.79 8.96
CA LEU A 122 20.39 -1.26 9.78
C LEU A 122 21.32 -2.40 10.19
N GLU A 123 22.57 -2.34 9.76
CA GLU A 123 23.60 -3.30 10.15
C GLU A 123 24.45 -2.72 11.29
N VAL A 124 24.56 -3.47 12.37
CA VAL A 124 25.24 -3.05 13.60
C VAL A 124 26.49 -3.90 13.79
N LEU A 125 27.65 -3.26 13.72
CA LEU A 125 28.95 -3.89 13.89
C LEU A 125 29.27 -4.05 15.38
N ALA A 126 29.47 -5.30 15.81
CA ALA A 126 29.85 -5.64 17.18
C ALA A 126 31.30 -5.25 17.54
N GLY A 127 32.10 -4.75 16.58
CA GLY A 127 33.52 -4.47 16.80
C GLY A 127 34.39 -5.70 16.58
N ASP A 128 35.58 -5.71 17.18
CA ASP A 128 36.50 -6.83 17.07
C ASP A 128 36.03 -8.07 17.85
N ARG A 129 36.76 -9.18 17.65
CA ARG A 129 36.43 -10.48 18.24
C ARG A 129 36.52 -10.46 19.76
N ASP A 130 37.49 -9.77 20.32
CA ASP A 130 37.73 -9.73 21.77
C ASP A 130 36.65 -8.93 22.48
N ALA A 131 36.26 -7.78 21.91
CA ALA A 131 35.13 -6.98 22.35
C ALA A 131 33.84 -7.81 22.35
N TRP A 132 33.57 -8.58 21.29
CA TRP A 132 32.38 -9.44 21.23
C TRP A 132 32.39 -10.60 22.23
N HIS A 133 33.57 -11.14 22.57
CA HIS A 133 33.70 -12.21 23.56
C HIS A 133 33.38 -11.75 24.98
N ASP A 134 33.50 -10.45 25.27
CA ASP A 134 33.07 -9.89 26.56
C ASP A 134 31.56 -10.04 26.74
N ARG A 135 31.15 -10.67 27.85
CA ARG A 135 29.74 -10.82 28.21
C ARG A 135 29.08 -9.50 28.57
N GLN A 136 29.85 -8.48 28.92
CA GLN A 136 29.38 -7.12 29.18
C GLN A 136 29.30 -6.25 27.92
N HIS A 137 29.57 -6.83 26.74
CA HIS A 137 29.48 -6.11 25.48
C HIS A 137 28.10 -5.40 25.35
N PRO A 138 28.03 -4.10 24.98
CA PRO A 138 26.79 -3.33 25.01
C PRO A 138 25.61 -3.94 24.26
N ILE A 139 25.89 -4.63 23.14
CA ILE A 139 24.86 -5.36 22.37
C ILE A 139 24.31 -6.58 23.14
N ARG A 140 25.14 -7.32 23.89
CA ARG A 140 24.72 -8.54 24.59
C ARG A 140 23.80 -8.25 25.77
N ILE A 141 24.00 -7.10 26.41
CA ILE A 141 23.25 -6.66 27.59
C ILE A 141 22.11 -5.69 27.24
N ASP A 142 21.88 -5.40 25.96
CA ASP A 142 20.78 -4.52 25.57
C ASP A 142 19.42 -5.21 25.77
N ALA A 143 18.64 -4.73 26.74
CA ALA A 143 17.32 -5.29 27.05
C ALA A 143 16.34 -5.18 25.87
N ASN A 144 16.54 -4.19 24.98
CA ASN A 144 15.70 -4.01 23.79
C ASN A 144 16.01 -5.02 22.68
N CYS A 145 17.20 -5.62 22.69
CA CYS A 145 17.70 -6.53 21.67
C CYS A 145 18.63 -7.57 22.32
N PRO A 146 18.10 -8.69 22.84
CA PRO A 146 18.90 -9.68 23.56
C PRO A 146 19.73 -10.54 22.61
N VAL A 147 20.81 -9.97 22.05
CA VAL A 147 21.66 -10.65 21.06
C VAL A 147 22.65 -11.57 21.76
N GLN A 148 22.47 -12.87 21.59
CA GLN A 148 23.36 -13.88 22.17
C GLN A 148 24.48 -14.30 21.21
N TRP A 149 24.21 -14.24 19.91
CA TRP A 149 25.04 -14.75 18.82
C TRP A 149 25.09 -13.76 17.67
N ILE A 150 26.15 -13.80 16.87
CA ILE A 150 26.22 -13.11 15.58
C ILE A 150 26.54 -14.14 14.49
N PRO A 151 25.98 -13.99 13.27
CA PRO A 151 25.03 -12.97 12.87
C PRO A 151 23.62 -13.20 13.45
N THR A 152 22.90 -12.11 13.77
CA THR A 152 21.48 -12.18 14.13
C THR A 152 20.71 -11.11 13.38
N LEU A 153 19.62 -11.50 12.72
CA LEU A 153 18.68 -10.58 12.07
C LEU A 153 17.42 -10.45 12.91
N TYR A 154 17.06 -9.23 13.28
CA TYR A 154 15.80 -8.88 13.94
C TYR A 154 14.86 -8.15 13.00
N PHE A 155 13.57 -8.41 13.17
CA PHE A 155 12.51 -7.51 12.74
C PHE A 155 12.33 -6.41 13.77
N TRP A 156 12.43 -5.15 13.35
CA TRP A 156 12.32 -4.01 14.24
C TRP A 156 10.87 -3.56 14.41
N LYS A 157 10.44 -3.28 15.64
CA LYS A 157 9.10 -2.76 15.92
C LYS A 157 9.18 -1.22 16.04
N PRO A 158 8.50 -0.45 15.17
CA PRO A 158 8.52 1.01 15.21
C PRO A 158 7.66 1.60 16.34
N ASP A 159 6.96 0.78 17.13
CA ASP A 159 6.21 1.20 18.32
C ASP A 159 7.11 1.47 19.54
N GLY A 160 8.43 1.42 19.36
CA GLY A 160 9.41 1.64 20.42
C GLY A 160 9.66 0.43 21.32
N SER A 161 8.97 -0.70 21.10
CA SER A 161 9.21 -1.93 21.87
C SER A 161 10.49 -2.69 21.48
N GLY A 162 11.27 -2.15 20.54
CA GLY A 162 12.61 -2.62 20.20
C GLY A 162 12.65 -3.78 19.21
N CYS A 163 13.63 -4.67 19.39
CA CYS A 163 13.80 -5.85 18.57
C CYS A 163 12.64 -6.84 18.79
N GLY A 164 11.98 -7.24 17.71
CA GLY A 164 10.91 -8.25 17.70
C GLY A 164 11.44 -9.66 17.50
N SER A 165 10.77 -10.40 16.62
CA SER A 165 11.24 -11.74 16.20
C SER A 165 12.64 -11.65 15.58
N SER A 166 13.42 -12.71 15.73
CA SER A 166 14.75 -12.84 15.16
C SER A 166 14.98 -14.17 14.47
N VAL A 167 16.01 -14.19 13.64
CA VAL A 167 16.68 -15.40 13.16
C VAL A 167 18.18 -15.25 13.43
N ALA A 168 18.76 -16.22 14.11
CA ALA A 168 20.17 -16.24 14.54
C ALA A 168 20.76 -17.65 14.33
N ASN A 169 20.10 -18.65 14.88
CA ASN A 169 20.31 -20.06 14.55
C ASN A 169 19.14 -20.47 13.66
N PRO A 170 19.33 -20.85 12.38
CA PRO A 170 20.50 -21.49 11.77
C PRO A 170 21.35 -20.60 10.84
N LEU A 171 21.66 -19.34 11.18
CA LEU A 171 22.53 -18.50 10.33
C LEU A 171 24.02 -18.87 10.52
N SER A 172 24.37 -20.11 10.18
CA SER A 172 25.72 -20.67 10.29
C SER A 172 26.40 -20.79 8.93
N SER A 173 27.72 -20.67 8.90
CA SER A 173 28.54 -20.90 7.72
C SER A 173 28.56 -22.36 7.25
N ASP A 174 28.13 -23.31 8.10
CA ASP A 174 28.00 -24.73 7.75
C ASP A 174 26.77 -25.03 6.87
N GLU A 175 25.75 -24.16 6.89
CA GLU A 175 24.51 -24.35 6.12
C GLU A 175 24.70 -24.04 4.64
N LEU A 176 23.94 -24.68 3.75
CA LEU A 176 23.98 -24.35 2.32
C LEU A 176 23.50 -22.92 2.06
N THR A 177 24.08 -22.25 1.06
CA THR A 177 23.74 -20.86 0.72
C THR A 177 22.25 -20.71 0.36
N GLU A 178 21.70 -21.69 -0.33
CA GLU A 178 20.29 -21.78 -0.72
C GLU A 178 19.38 -21.91 0.50
N ASP A 179 19.77 -22.71 1.49
CA ASP A 179 19.02 -22.89 2.73
C ASP A 179 19.04 -21.61 3.55
N LEU A 180 20.21 -21.00 3.73
CA LEU A 180 20.35 -19.68 4.37
C LEU A 180 19.46 -18.63 3.69
N ARG A 181 19.45 -18.60 2.36
CA ARG A 181 18.59 -17.70 1.58
C ARG A 181 17.11 -17.98 1.83
N LEU A 182 16.70 -19.25 1.88
CA LEU A 182 15.31 -19.64 2.15
C LEU A 182 14.90 -19.26 3.58
N ILE A 183 15.77 -19.48 4.56
CA ILE A 183 15.58 -19.13 5.97
C ILE A 183 15.36 -17.62 6.12
N VAL A 184 16.25 -16.81 5.56
CA VAL A 184 16.13 -15.34 5.60
C VAL A 184 14.89 -14.88 4.84
N ALA A 185 14.61 -15.44 3.65
CA ALA A 185 13.44 -15.08 2.85
C ALA A 185 12.12 -15.44 3.56
N LYS A 186 12.06 -16.59 4.23
CA LYS A 186 10.91 -17.01 5.04
C LYS A 186 10.71 -16.05 6.20
N PHE A 187 11.77 -15.75 6.97
CA PHE A 187 11.71 -14.81 8.07
C PHE A 187 11.23 -13.42 7.63
N VAL A 188 11.81 -12.87 6.55
CA VAL A 188 11.41 -11.58 5.99
C VAL A 188 9.96 -11.61 5.52
N LYS A 189 9.52 -12.69 4.85
CA LYS A 189 8.13 -12.85 4.40
C LYS A 189 7.15 -12.87 5.57
N GLU A 190 7.43 -13.64 6.62
CA GLU A 190 6.56 -13.79 7.79
C GLU A 190 6.45 -12.51 8.62
N THR A 191 7.59 -11.83 8.82
CA THR A 191 7.64 -10.58 9.59
C THR A 191 7.07 -9.39 8.82
N ALA A 192 7.30 -9.32 7.49
CA ALA A 192 6.65 -8.35 6.62
C ALA A 192 5.13 -8.57 6.55
N ALA A 193 4.68 -9.84 6.52
CA ALA A 193 3.26 -10.18 6.52
C ALA A 193 2.55 -9.80 7.83
N GLY A 194 3.30 -9.71 8.94
CA GLY A 194 2.81 -9.25 10.24
C GLY A 194 2.58 -7.74 10.37
N LYS A 195 3.13 -6.90 9.46
CA LYS A 195 3.00 -5.42 9.50
C LYS A 195 2.67 -4.70 8.20
N ARG A 196 2.39 -5.39 7.09
CA ARG A 196 1.29 -4.89 6.26
C ARG A 196 0.07 -4.94 7.19
N ARG A 197 -0.21 -3.85 7.93
CA ARG A 197 -1.45 -3.72 8.70
C ARG A 197 -2.54 -3.99 7.68
N LYS A 198 -3.06 -5.21 7.71
CA LYS A 198 -4.20 -5.62 6.91
C LYS A 198 -5.32 -4.80 7.50
N LEU A 199 -5.65 -3.66 6.89
CA LEU A 199 -6.94 -3.08 7.18
C LEU A 199 -7.93 -4.08 6.65
N TYR A 200 -8.57 -4.76 7.58
CA TYR A 200 -9.83 -5.43 7.43
C TYR A 200 -10.73 -4.74 8.43
N LYS A 201 -11.62 -3.89 7.93
CA LYS A 201 -12.57 -3.19 8.78
C LYS A 201 -13.93 -3.38 8.14
N LEU A 202 -14.79 -4.13 8.83
CA LEU A 202 -16.19 -4.15 8.51
C LEU A 202 -16.82 -2.90 9.13
N THR A 203 -17.32 -2.00 8.31
CA THR A 203 -17.95 -0.75 8.73
C THR A 203 -19.39 -0.68 8.25
N HIS A 204 -20.20 0.12 8.94
CA HIS A 204 -21.59 0.34 8.58
C HIS A 204 -21.68 1.23 7.33
N HIS A 205 -22.68 0.99 6.47
CA HIS A 205 -22.85 1.69 5.20
C HIS A 205 -23.01 3.22 5.28
N ILE A 206 -23.25 3.78 6.47
CA ILE A 206 -23.40 5.22 6.69
C ILE A 206 -22.03 5.90 6.88
N GLU A 207 -21.10 5.23 7.56
CA GLU A 207 -19.88 5.85 8.07
C GLU A 207 -18.63 5.46 7.27
N TRP A 208 -18.76 4.55 6.30
CA TRP A 208 -17.61 3.93 5.64
C TRP A 208 -16.59 4.90 5.04
N LYS A 209 -17.04 6.05 4.53
CA LYS A 209 -16.14 7.07 3.95
C LYS A 209 -15.18 7.67 4.96
N GLN A 210 -15.55 7.67 6.24
CA GLN A 210 -14.67 8.14 7.32
C GLN A 210 -13.44 7.25 7.50
N HIS A 211 -13.46 6.02 6.96
CA HIS A 211 -12.35 5.08 7.01
C HIS A 211 -11.50 5.06 5.73
N LEU A 212 -11.81 5.91 4.74
CA LEU A 212 -10.98 6.05 3.53
C LEU A 212 -9.56 6.55 3.83
N PRO A 213 -9.32 7.52 4.73
CA PRO A 213 -7.95 7.90 5.08
C PRO A 213 -7.15 6.72 5.64
N GLU A 214 -7.75 5.94 6.54
CA GLU A 214 -7.14 4.73 7.11
C GLU A 214 -6.81 3.70 6.02
N LEU A 215 -7.73 3.49 5.05
CA LEU A 215 -7.49 2.60 3.90
C LEU A 215 -6.26 3.02 3.06
N LEU A 216 -6.08 4.32 2.86
CA LEU A 216 -5.04 4.94 2.05
C LEU A 216 -3.68 5.07 2.75
N GLU A 217 -3.64 5.00 4.08
CA GLU A 217 -2.39 4.91 4.85
C GLU A 217 -1.65 3.59 4.61
N HIS A 218 -2.34 2.55 4.13
CA HIS A 218 -1.77 1.24 3.89
C HIS A 218 -1.06 1.10 2.53
N ALA A 219 -0.33 0.01 2.35
CA ALA A 219 0.30 -0.28 1.07
C ALA A 219 -0.76 -0.65 0.01
N GLU A 220 -0.77 0.08 -1.10
CA GLU A 220 -1.53 -0.28 -2.29
C GLU A 220 -1.20 -1.70 -2.80
N PRO A 221 -2.13 -2.39 -3.49
CA PRO A 221 -3.43 -1.88 -3.98
C PRO A 221 -4.52 -1.77 -2.89
N HIS A 222 -5.47 -0.85 -3.08
CA HIS A 222 -6.58 -0.61 -2.15
C HIS A 222 -7.88 -1.17 -2.73
N PHE A 223 -8.64 -1.87 -1.90
CA PHE A 223 -9.92 -2.44 -2.30
C PHE A 223 -11.03 -2.09 -1.32
N ILE A 224 -12.26 -2.02 -1.84
CA ILE A 224 -13.48 -1.86 -1.05
C ILE A 224 -14.42 -3.00 -1.44
N LEU A 225 -14.82 -3.82 -0.48
CA LEU A 225 -15.82 -4.87 -0.67
C LEU A 225 -17.13 -4.44 -0.02
N PHE A 226 -18.16 -4.21 -0.82
CA PHE A 226 -19.52 -4.05 -0.32
C PHE A 226 -20.13 -5.44 -0.12
N THR A 227 -20.54 -5.74 1.11
CA THR A 227 -21.07 -7.03 1.56
C THR A 227 -22.35 -6.84 2.35
N SER A 228 -23.09 -7.91 2.61
CA SER A 228 -24.25 -7.86 3.51
C SER A 228 -23.84 -7.74 4.98
N GLY A 229 -24.73 -7.19 5.79
CA GLY A 229 -24.75 -7.43 7.23
C GLY A 229 -25.43 -8.75 7.58
N THR A 230 -25.94 -8.79 8.79
CA THR A 230 -26.82 -9.84 9.32
C THR A 230 -28.22 -9.26 9.52
N ASP A 231 -29.25 -10.10 9.54
CA ASP A 231 -30.56 -9.67 10.03
C ASP A 231 -30.53 -9.49 11.57
N ALA A 232 -31.60 -8.96 12.15
CA ALA A 232 -31.71 -8.71 13.59
C ALA A 232 -31.44 -9.94 14.50
N ASP A 233 -31.59 -11.15 13.97
CA ASP A 233 -31.29 -12.42 14.65
C ASP A 233 -29.81 -12.85 14.56
N GLY A 234 -28.98 -12.06 13.87
CA GLY A 234 -27.56 -12.35 13.62
C GLY A 234 -27.31 -13.26 12.42
N THR A 235 -28.35 -13.67 11.68
CA THR A 235 -28.19 -14.55 10.52
C THR A 235 -27.69 -13.77 9.30
N PRO A 236 -26.63 -14.22 8.60
CA PRO A 236 -26.22 -13.61 7.34
C PRO A 236 -27.27 -13.88 6.27
N TRP A 237 -27.85 -12.82 5.70
CA TRP A 237 -28.98 -12.95 4.78
C TRP A 237 -28.56 -13.09 3.30
N CYS A 238 -27.31 -12.75 2.97
CA CYS A 238 -26.77 -12.85 1.61
C CYS A 238 -25.80 -14.04 1.51
N ARG A 239 -26.27 -15.11 0.85
CA ARG A 239 -25.48 -16.33 0.62
C ARG A 239 -24.20 -16.05 -0.19
N ASP A 240 -24.31 -15.26 -1.24
CA ASP A 240 -23.17 -14.89 -2.10
C ASP A 240 -22.10 -14.12 -1.33
N CYS A 241 -22.52 -13.19 -0.48
CA CYS A 241 -21.64 -12.40 0.37
C CYS A 241 -20.88 -13.30 1.35
N TYR A 242 -21.58 -14.24 1.99
CA TYR A 242 -20.96 -15.19 2.91
C TYR A 242 -19.93 -16.10 2.21
N ALA A 243 -20.20 -16.51 0.97
CA ALA A 243 -19.28 -17.31 0.18
C ALA A 243 -18.06 -16.51 -0.30
N ALA A 244 -18.25 -15.28 -0.79
CA ALA A 244 -17.21 -14.51 -1.46
C ALA A 244 -16.27 -13.77 -0.48
N SER A 245 -16.80 -13.13 0.57
CA SER A 245 -16.01 -12.29 1.49
C SER A 245 -14.76 -12.98 2.07
N PRO A 246 -14.81 -14.23 2.58
CA PRO A 246 -13.60 -14.90 3.05
C PRO A 246 -12.57 -15.14 1.94
N VAL A 247 -13.00 -15.36 0.70
CA VAL A 247 -12.10 -15.56 -0.45
C VAL A 247 -11.46 -14.24 -0.89
N VAL A 248 -12.24 -13.15 -0.91
CA VAL A 248 -11.73 -11.80 -1.18
C VAL A 248 -10.65 -11.42 -0.17
N ARG A 249 -10.93 -11.60 1.13
CA ARG A 249 -9.92 -11.39 2.18
C ARG A 249 -8.67 -12.22 1.93
N GLU A 250 -8.82 -13.51 1.63
CA GLU A 250 -7.70 -14.42 1.39
C GLU A 250 -6.79 -13.90 0.27
N VAL A 251 -7.37 -13.59 -0.90
CA VAL A 251 -6.60 -13.16 -2.08
C VAL A 251 -6.01 -11.76 -1.90
N VAL A 252 -6.81 -10.79 -1.43
CA VAL A 252 -6.33 -9.41 -1.19
C VAL A 252 -5.20 -9.41 -0.16
N ASN A 253 -5.30 -10.23 0.88
CA ASN A 253 -4.23 -10.40 1.87
C ASN A 253 -2.99 -11.06 1.28
N ALA A 254 -3.16 -12.04 0.38
CA ALA A 254 -2.03 -12.75 -0.24
C ALA A 254 -1.20 -11.84 -1.14
N VAL A 255 -1.85 -10.95 -1.89
CA VAL A 255 -1.18 -9.88 -2.67
C VAL A 255 -0.76 -8.69 -1.80
N GLY A 256 -1.24 -8.69 -0.56
CA GLY A 256 -1.06 -7.71 0.51
C GLY A 256 -1.53 -6.31 0.13
N GLY A 257 -2.69 -6.22 -0.53
CA GLY A 257 -3.44 -4.97 -0.60
C GLY A 257 -4.17 -4.68 0.70
N SER A 258 -4.77 -3.49 0.81
CA SER A 258 -5.69 -3.13 1.90
C SER A 258 -7.15 -3.35 1.50
N LEU A 259 -8.01 -3.68 2.47
CA LEU A 259 -9.42 -4.03 2.23
C LEU A 259 -10.38 -3.36 3.23
N LEU A 260 -11.23 -2.46 2.73
CA LEU A 260 -12.37 -1.96 3.52
C LEU A 260 -13.61 -2.81 3.21
N GLU A 261 -14.19 -3.49 4.20
CA GLU A 261 -15.48 -4.17 4.02
C GLU A 261 -16.61 -3.25 4.49
N VAL A 262 -17.61 -3.04 3.64
CA VAL A 262 -18.73 -2.16 3.95
C VAL A 262 -20.00 -3.00 4.01
N SER A 263 -20.58 -3.10 5.21
CA SER A 263 -21.83 -3.80 5.46
C SER A 263 -23.01 -2.96 5.00
N SER A 264 -23.87 -3.53 4.15
CA SER A 264 -25.14 -2.93 3.75
C SER A 264 -26.23 -2.98 4.83
N GLY A 265 -25.93 -3.47 6.04
CA GLY A 265 -26.94 -3.65 7.08
C GLY A 265 -27.87 -4.85 6.84
N GLU A 266 -29.08 -4.77 7.42
CA GLU A 266 -30.08 -5.85 7.38
C GLU A 266 -30.72 -6.01 6.00
N ARG A 267 -31.31 -7.19 5.75
CA ARG A 267 -31.92 -7.50 4.44
C ARG A 267 -32.99 -6.50 4.05
N HIS A 268 -33.80 -6.07 5.01
CA HIS A 268 -34.89 -5.13 4.76
C HIS A 268 -34.39 -3.72 4.43
N GLU A 269 -33.18 -3.34 4.86
CA GLU A 269 -32.59 -2.04 4.51
C GLU A 269 -32.12 -2.05 3.07
N TRP A 270 -31.46 -3.14 2.66
CA TRP A 270 -30.98 -3.32 1.31
C TRP A 270 -32.09 -3.53 0.27
N LYS A 271 -33.13 -4.29 0.61
CA LYS A 271 -34.17 -4.75 -0.33
C LYS A 271 -35.40 -3.84 -0.43
N ARG A 272 -35.56 -2.83 0.44
CA ARG A 272 -36.70 -1.87 0.38
C ARG A 272 -36.67 -0.99 -0.89
N ASP A 273 -37.83 -0.42 -1.21
CA ASP A 273 -38.07 0.43 -2.39
C ASP A 273 -37.46 1.84 -2.29
N LEU A 274 -37.03 2.26 -1.09
CA LEU A 274 -36.29 3.52 -0.92
C LEU A 274 -34.81 3.30 -1.31
N PRO A 275 -34.15 4.30 -1.93
CA PRO A 275 -32.77 4.14 -2.33
C PRO A 275 -31.87 4.02 -1.10
N HIS A 276 -31.38 2.81 -0.85
CA HIS A 276 -30.37 2.53 0.17
C HIS A 276 -29.16 3.48 -0.01
N PRO A 277 -28.52 3.99 1.06
CA PRO A 277 -27.44 4.98 0.94
C PRO A 277 -26.33 4.57 -0.03
N LEU A 278 -25.92 3.29 -0.02
CA LEU A 278 -24.91 2.78 -0.97
C LEU A 278 -25.38 2.75 -2.43
N LYS A 279 -26.69 2.57 -2.69
CA LYS A 279 -27.27 2.62 -4.04
C LYS A 279 -27.37 4.06 -4.53
N ALA A 280 -27.57 5.01 -3.62
CA ALA A 280 -27.64 6.44 -3.91
C ALA A 280 -26.24 7.09 -4.03
N ASP A 281 -25.20 6.43 -3.50
CA ASP A 281 -23.84 6.96 -3.49
C ASP A 281 -23.22 7.01 -4.89
N LYS A 282 -22.94 8.21 -5.38
CA LYS A 282 -22.37 8.44 -6.71
C LYS A 282 -20.89 8.04 -6.84
N THR A 283 -20.22 7.77 -5.72
CA THR A 283 -18.78 7.40 -5.71
C THR A 283 -18.60 5.96 -6.16
N CYS A 284 -19.46 5.05 -5.69
CA CYS A 284 -19.30 3.61 -5.88
C CYS A 284 -20.57 2.91 -6.39
N MET A 285 -21.68 3.62 -6.64
CA MET A 285 -22.91 3.17 -7.31
C MET A 285 -23.24 1.68 -7.12
N VAL A 286 -23.34 1.23 -5.87
CA VAL A 286 -23.43 -0.20 -5.55
C VAL A 286 -24.83 -0.71 -5.88
N THR A 287 -24.98 -1.61 -6.85
CA THR A 287 -26.29 -2.08 -7.33
C THR A 287 -26.68 -3.47 -6.81
N TYR A 288 -25.71 -4.34 -6.52
CA TYR A 288 -25.90 -5.67 -5.95
C TYR A 288 -24.80 -5.98 -4.93
N LEU A 289 -24.91 -7.10 -4.24
CA LEU A 289 -23.92 -7.58 -3.26
C LEU A 289 -23.64 -9.06 -3.52
N PRO A 290 -22.42 -9.54 -3.23
CA PRO A 290 -21.24 -8.74 -2.88
C PRO A 290 -20.68 -8.00 -4.12
N THR A 291 -19.91 -6.93 -3.89
CA THR A 291 -19.23 -6.18 -4.97
C THR A 291 -17.86 -5.72 -4.52
N LEU A 292 -16.82 -6.10 -5.26
CA LEU A 292 -15.44 -5.71 -4.99
C LEU A 292 -15.00 -4.60 -5.96
N TYR A 293 -14.53 -3.49 -5.39
CA TYR A 293 -13.94 -2.38 -6.14
C TYR A 293 -12.45 -2.27 -5.88
N TYR A 294 -11.70 -1.92 -6.92
CA TYR A 294 -10.39 -1.29 -6.81
C TYR A 294 -10.58 0.21 -6.57
N TYR A 295 -9.92 0.74 -5.53
CA TYR A 295 -10.09 2.12 -5.11
C TYR A 295 -8.82 2.94 -5.34
N THR A 296 -8.98 4.15 -5.88
CA THR A 296 -7.91 5.14 -5.98
C THR A 296 -8.38 6.49 -5.43
N PRO A 297 -7.49 7.31 -4.84
CA PRO A 297 -7.85 8.67 -4.41
C PRO A 297 -8.33 9.57 -5.55
N GLU A 298 -7.84 9.32 -6.77
CA GLU A 298 -8.10 10.13 -7.96
C GLU A 298 -9.48 9.83 -8.58
N HIS A 299 -9.85 8.55 -8.65
CA HIS A 299 -11.04 8.08 -9.37
C HIS A 299 -12.11 7.48 -8.45
N GLY A 300 -11.86 7.35 -7.14
CA GLY A 300 -12.76 6.70 -6.21
C GLY A 300 -12.83 5.19 -6.47
N CYS A 301 -14.05 4.66 -6.61
CA CYS A 301 -14.27 3.26 -7.01
C CYS A 301 -14.06 3.11 -8.53
N ASP A 302 -12.82 2.82 -8.92
CA ASP A 302 -12.30 2.96 -10.28
C ASP A 302 -12.61 1.76 -11.18
N ALA A 303 -12.40 0.55 -10.67
CA ALA A 303 -12.69 -0.70 -11.37
C ALA A 303 -13.48 -1.66 -10.47
N ILE A 304 -14.36 -2.45 -11.08
CA ILE A 304 -15.31 -3.31 -10.39
C ILE A 304 -15.17 -4.74 -10.88
N LEU A 305 -15.17 -5.69 -9.93
CA LEU A 305 -15.43 -7.09 -10.24
C LEU A 305 -16.93 -7.34 -10.12
N ASP A 306 -17.64 -7.19 -11.25
CA ASP A 306 -19.10 -7.31 -11.36
C ASP A 306 -19.56 -8.77 -11.58
N ARG A 307 -20.73 -9.11 -11.02
CA ARG A 307 -21.58 -10.31 -11.25
C ARG A 307 -20.97 -11.70 -11.11
N THR A 308 -19.71 -11.80 -10.69
CA THR A 308 -18.97 -13.07 -10.66
C THR A 308 -18.64 -13.54 -9.24
N LEU A 309 -18.92 -12.73 -8.22
CA LEU A 309 -18.81 -13.12 -6.81
C LEU A 309 -20.12 -13.75 -6.32
N ASN A 310 -20.44 -14.94 -6.82
CA ASN A 310 -21.65 -15.67 -6.43
C ASN A 310 -21.30 -17.00 -5.72
N SER A 311 -22.29 -17.55 -5.01
CA SER A 311 -22.16 -18.76 -4.20
C SER A 311 -22.26 -20.07 -4.99
N ASP A 312 -22.51 -20.01 -6.29
CA ASP A 312 -22.52 -21.17 -7.17
C ASP A 312 -21.11 -21.47 -7.72
N GLU A 313 -20.19 -20.51 -7.64
CA GLU A 313 -18.77 -20.70 -7.91
C GLU A 313 -18.08 -21.50 -6.81
N THR A 314 -17.12 -22.35 -7.18
CA THR A 314 -16.25 -23.01 -6.19
C THR A 314 -15.31 -22.01 -5.55
N LYS A 315 -14.81 -22.31 -4.35
CA LYS A 315 -13.81 -21.47 -3.67
C LYS A 315 -12.58 -21.24 -4.56
N GLU A 316 -12.14 -22.27 -5.27
CA GLU A 316 -11.02 -22.21 -6.20
C GLU A 316 -11.31 -21.27 -7.38
N SER A 317 -12.51 -21.35 -7.96
CA SER A 317 -12.92 -20.50 -9.08
C SER A 317 -13.01 -19.03 -8.66
N LEU A 318 -13.57 -18.76 -7.49
CA LEU A 318 -13.58 -17.42 -6.88
C LEU A 318 -12.16 -16.88 -6.66
N ARG A 319 -11.22 -17.71 -6.17
CA ARG A 319 -9.82 -17.30 -6.01
C ARG A 319 -9.19 -16.88 -7.33
N VAL A 320 -9.39 -17.67 -8.39
CA VAL A 320 -8.84 -17.38 -9.73
C VAL A 320 -9.42 -16.08 -10.26
N LEU A 321 -10.74 -15.92 -10.18
CA LEU A 321 -11.44 -14.71 -10.61
C LEU A 321 -10.92 -13.46 -9.90
N ILE A 322 -10.82 -13.49 -8.57
CA ILE A 322 -10.33 -12.35 -7.78
C ILE A 322 -8.85 -12.08 -8.11
N ALA A 323 -8.03 -13.12 -8.29
CA ALA A 323 -6.63 -12.96 -8.67
C ALA A 323 -6.46 -12.35 -10.07
N GLN A 324 -7.32 -12.72 -11.03
CA GLN A 324 -7.36 -12.10 -12.36
C GLN A 324 -7.70 -10.62 -12.28
N PHE A 325 -8.77 -10.28 -11.55
CA PHE A 325 -9.15 -8.89 -11.32
C PHE A 325 -8.01 -8.08 -10.70
N VAL A 326 -7.40 -8.57 -9.62
CA VAL A 326 -6.28 -7.91 -8.95
C VAL A 326 -5.10 -7.70 -9.91
N LYS A 327 -4.80 -8.69 -10.76
CA LYS A 327 -3.73 -8.61 -11.76
C LYS A 327 -4.02 -7.54 -12.83
N GLU A 328 -5.28 -7.39 -13.23
CA GLU A 328 -5.71 -6.41 -14.22
C GLU A 328 -5.65 -4.97 -13.68
N VAL A 329 -6.10 -4.75 -12.44
CA VAL A 329 -6.24 -3.41 -11.86
C VAL A 329 -5.01 -2.91 -11.13
N ALA A 330 -4.10 -3.79 -10.73
CA ALA A 330 -2.85 -3.43 -10.04
C ALA A 330 -1.57 -3.99 -10.70
N PRO A 331 -1.39 -3.85 -12.04
CA PRO A 331 -0.27 -4.44 -12.76
C PRO A 331 1.07 -3.77 -12.43
N GLY A 332 2.17 -4.48 -12.65
CA GLY A 332 3.52 -3.91 -12.58
C GLY A 332 4.13 -3.88 -11.17
N LYS A 333 3.40 -4.36 -10.17
CA LYS A 333 3.95 -4.67 -8.85
C LYS A 333 4.42 -6.12 -8.85
N ARG A 334 5.74 -6.33 -8.98
CA ARG A 334 6.39 -7.67 -9.07
C ARG A 334 5.85 -8.70 -8.07
N TYR A 335 5.48 -8.27 -6.85
CA TYR A 335 4.88 -9.15 -5.85
C TYR A 335 3.43 -9.55 -6.19
N VAL A 336 2.58 -8.59 -6.59
CA VAL A 336 1.20 -8.83 -7.02
C VAL A 336 1.18 -9.73 -8.25
N ASP A 337 2.03 -9.44 -9.24
CA ASP A 337 2.13 -10.22 -10.48
C ASP A 337 2.51 -11.69 -10.18
N ARG A 338 3.47 -11.91 -9.27
CA ARG A 338 3.89 -13.26 -8.87
C ARG A 338 2.77 -14.03 -8.17
N VAL A 339 2.15 -13.43 -7.15
CA VAL A 339 1.11 -14.11 -6.35
C VAL A 339 -0.12 -14.41 -7.19
N THR A 340 -0.58 -13.45 -8.00
CA THR A 340 -1.73 -13.66 -8.88
C THR A 340 -1.42 -14.71 -9.95
N ALA A 341 -0.21 -14.70 -10.55
CA ALA A 341 0.20 -15.74 -11.49
C ALA A 341 0.23 -17.14 -10.86
N GLU A 342 0.70 -17.27 -9.62
CA GLU A 342 0.70 -18.53 -8.87
C GLU A 342 -0.74 -19.03 -8.64
N VAL A 343 -1.63 -18.20 -8.10
CA VAL A 343 -3.03 -18.57 -7.87
C VAL A 343 -3.73 -19.00 -9.16
N ILE A 344 -3.48 -18.29 -10.26
CA ILE A 344 -4.06 -18.62 -11.58
C ILE A 344 -3.48 -19.94 -12.09
N ALA A 345 -2.17 -20.15 -11.99
CA ALA A 345 -1.50 -21.36 -12.45
C ALA A 345 -1.94 -22.61 -11.68
N THR A 346 -2.18 -22.48 -10.37
CA THR A 346 -2.69 -23.58 -9.53
C THR A 346 -4.20 -23.79 -9.66
N LYS A 347 -4.88 -23.02 -10.51
CA LYS A 347 -6.35 -23.00 -10.64
C LYS A 347 -7.03 -22.77 -9.29
N GLY A 348 -6.49 -21.86 -8.47
CA GLY A 348 -7.04 -21.51 -7.16
C GLY A 348 -6.73 -22.50 -6.03
N LYS A 349 -5.90 -23.52 -6.26
CA LYS A 349 -5.48 -24.46 -5.20
C LYS A 349 -4.39 -23.83 -4.33
N THR A 350 -4.54 -23.95 -3.01
CA THR A 350 -3.53 -23.55 -2.03
C THR A 350 -2.53 -24.69 -1.80
N CYS A 351 -1.25 -24.38 -1.61
CA CYS A 351 -0.16 -25.36 -1.39
C CYS A 351 -0.22 -26.16 -0.06
N GLY A 352 -1.39 -26.24 0.60
CA GLY A 352 -1.58 -26.94 1.88
C GLY A 352 -2.34 -28.26 1.78
N GLY A 353 -2.47 -28.84 0.59
CA GLY A 353 -3.17 -30.10 0.34
C GLY A 353 -2.38 -31.10 -0.48
N CYS A 354 -1.05 -31.05 -0.40
CA CYS A 354 -0.14 -32.06 -0.93
C CYS A 354 0.39 -32.93 0.19
#